data_AF-K2C612-F1
#
_entry.id   AF-K2C612-F1
#
_cell.length_a   1.000
_cell.length_b   1.000
_cell.length_c   1.000
_cell.angle_alpha   90.00
_cell.angle_beta   90.00
_cell.angle_gamma   90.00
#
_symmetry.space_group_name_H-M   'P 1'
#
loop_
_entity.id
_entity.type
_entity.pdbx_description
1 polymer ?
#
loop_
_entity_poly.entity_id
_entity_poly.type
_entity_poly.pdbx_seq_one_letter_code
_entity_poly.pdbx_strand_id
1 'polypeptide(L)'
;MIYDDIEGINFYPDFEKFQKLFSGDYTADVDFIPSENGAPAGVAELKNKIFFDYLNDESISPLVFKKMYERYPGNALLILSAALNFSPKDFVYDRDIEKYLYNFKSYYYKTKPIPSILPVDIQDFVKEIIAD
;
A
#
# COMPACT_ATOMS: atom_id res chain seq x y z
N MET A 1 -6.30 -0.68 6.29
CA MET A 1 -7.38 -1.30 5.48
C MET A 1 -7.58 -0.45 4.23
N ILE A 2 -7.80 -1.09 3.09
CA ILE A 2 -8.17 -0.45 1.84
C ILE A 2 -9.42 -1.16 1.30
N TYR A 3 -10.38 -0.37 0.80
CA TYR A 3 -11.49 -0.86 0.00
C TYR A 3 -11.27 -0.51 -1.47
N ASP A 4 -11.59 -1.44 -2.36
CA ASP A 4 -11.65 -1.27 -3.80
C ASP A 4 -12.79 -2.10 -4.40
N ASP A 5 -13.47 -1.59 -5.41
CA ASP A 5 -14.65 -2.26 -6.00
C ASP A 5 -14.31 -3.57 -6.70
N ILE A 6 -13.05 -3.77 -7.11
CA ILE A 6 -12.61 -4.96 -7.83
C ILE A 6 -11.98 -5.97 -6.86
N GLU A 7 -11.11 -5.51 -5.97
CA GLU A 7 -10.37 -6.39 -5.04
C GLU A 7 -11.06 -6.58 -3.69
N GLY A 8 -12.12 -5.81 -3.38
CA GLY A 8 -12.82 -5.85 -2.10
C GLY A 8 -12.03 -5.20 -0.96
N ILE A 9 -12.24 -5.69 0.27
CA ILE A 9 -11.57 -5.16 1.47
C ILE A 9 -10.27 -5.92 1.73
N ASN A 10 -9.16 -5.18 1.70
CA ASN A 10 -7.82 -5.72 1.94
C ASN A 10 -7.21 -5.19 3.25
N PHE A 11 -6.59 -6.09 3.99
CA PHE A 11 -5.83 -5.80 5.22
C PHE A 11 -4.35 -5.98 4.94
N TYR A 12 -3.56 -4.94 5.24
CA TYR A 12 -2.11 -4.96 5.05
C TYR A 12 -1.41 -4.78 6.40
N PRO A 13 -0.32 -5.52 6.65
CA PRO A 13 0.42 -5.44 7.91
C PRO A 13 1.07 -4.05 8.08
N ASP A 14 0.92 -3.42 9.24
CA ASP A 14 1.48 -2.07 9.50
C ASP A 14 1.09 -1.00 8.46
N PHE A 15 -0.12 -1.10 7.88
CA PHE A 15 -0.57 -0.20 6.81
C PHE A 15 -0.47 1.29 7.16
N GLU A 16 -0.71 1.65 8.42
CA GLU A 16 -0.59 3.04 8.86
C GLU A 16 0.82 3.59 8.68
N LYS A 17 1.85 2.79 9.02
CA LYS A 17 3.26 3.18 8.83
C LYS A 17 3.60 3.30 7.36
N PHE A 18 3.15 2.36 6.54
CA PHE A 18 3.31 2.44 5.08
C PHE A 18 2.63 3.71 4.52
N GLN A 19 1.38 3.96 4.89
CA GLN A 19 0.65 5.16 4.47
C GLN A 19 1.34 6.45 4.91
N LYS A 20 1.88 6.49 6.13
CA LYS A 20 2.62 7.63 6.67
C LYS A 20 3.82 8.01 5.81
N LEU A 21 4.51 7.05 5.18
CA LEU A 21 5.59 7.33 4.22
C LEU A 21 5.15 8.32 3.13
N PHE A 22 3.95 8.12 2.59
CA PHE A 22 3.41 8.89 1.47
C PHE A 22 2.75 10.19 1.89
N SER A 23 2.25 10.26 3.13
CA SER A 23 1.56 11.45 3.64
C SER A 23 2.44 12.70 3.63
N GLY A 24 3.76 12.54 3.81
CA GLY A 24 4.68 13.66 4.03
C GLY A 24 4.45 14.41 5.36
N ASP A 25 3.44 14.00 6.12
CA ASP A 25 3.05 14.57 7.40
C ASP A 25 3.30 13.54 8.51
N TYR A 26 4.57 13.46 8.89
CA TYR A 26 5.06 12.59 9.94
C TYR A 26 6.24 13.23 10.66
N THR A 27 6.37 12.89 11.93
CA THR A 27 7.54 13.15 12.77
C THR A 27 8.39 11.90 12.81
N ALA A 28 9.56 11.95 12.17
CA ALA A 28 10.48 10.82 12.02
C ALA A 28 10.76 10.08 13.35
N ASP A 29 10.95 10.85 14.42
CA ASP A 29 11.32 10.35 15.75
C ASP A 29 10.13 9.75 16.53
N VAL A 30 8.91 9.81 15.99
CA VAL A 30 7.70 9.28 16.61
C VAL A 30 7.04 8.21 15.74
N ASP A 31 6.91 8.48 14.44
CA ASP A 31 6.21 7.60 13.50
C ASP A 31 7.11 6.45 13.00
N PHE A 32 8.44 6.63 13.08
CA PHE A 32 9.44 5.68 12.57
C PHE A 32 10.49 5.35 13.64
N ILE A 33 10.01 4.86 14.78
CA ILE A 33 10.85 4.39 15.88
C ILE A 33 11.35 2.97 15.58
N PRO A 34 12.68 2.69 15.68
CA PRO A 34 13.21 1.33 15.61
C PRO A 34 12.60 0.46 16.71
N SER A 35 12.18 -0.77 16.38
CA SER A 35 11.75 -1.72 17.40
C SER A 35 12.91 -2.02 18.36
N GLU A 36 12.62 -2.11 19.66
CA GLU A 36 13.53 -1.96 20.81
C GLU A 36 14.71 -2.96 20.92
N ASN A 37 15.01 -3.77 19.90
CA ASN A 37 16.10 -4.77 19.93
C ASN A 37 17.03 -4.74 18.70
N GLY A 38 16.91 -3.73 17.82
CA GLY A 38 17.76 -3.57 16.65
C GLY A 38 18.85 -2.50 16.84
N ALA A 39 19.98 -2.66 16.16
CA ALA A 39 20.96 -1.59 15.96
C ALA A 39 20.25 -0.29 15.49
N PRO A 40 20.78 0.91 15.74
CA PRO A 40 20.16 2.16 15.32
C PRO A 40 20.16 2.24 13.78
N ALA A 41 19.11 1.68 13.17
CA ALA A 41 18.81 1.94 11.77
C ALA A 41 18.42 3.41 11.69
N GLY A 42 19.08 4.17 10.81
CA GLY A 42 18.68 5.54 10.57
C GLY A 42 17.23 5.58 10.08
N VAL A 43 16.49 6.65 10.40
CA VAL A 43 15.09 6.83 9.95
C VAL A 43 14.91 6.57 8.45
N ALA A 44 15.89 6.96 7.63
CA ALA A 44 15.87 6.70 6.18
C ALA A 44 15.93 5.20 5.84
N GLU A 45 16.72 4.41 6.56
CA GLU A 45 16.81 2.96 6.40
C GLU A 45 15.50 2.28 6.77
N LEU A 46 14.86 2.71 7.87
CA LEU A 46 13.57 2.17 8.30
C LEU A 46 12.46 2.47 7.27
N LYS A 47 12.42 3.69 6.73
CA LYS A 47 11.46 4.07 5.68
C LYS A 47 11.64 3.23 4.41
N ASN A 48 12.90 3.08 3.97
CA ASN A 48 13.23 2.24 2.84
C ASN A 48 12.81 0.79 3.10
N LYS A 49 13.10 0.27 4.29
CA LYS A 49 12.69 -1.08 4.69
C LYS A 49 11.17 -1.26 4.60
N ILE A 50 10.38 -0.36 5.19
CA ILE A 50 8.92 -0.45 5.14
C ILE A 50 8.42 -0.46 3.68
N PHE A 51 8.95 0.44 2.84
CA PHE A 51 8.57 0.47 1.42
C PHE A 51 8.95 -0.83 0.70
N PHE A 52 10.17 -1.32 0.87
CA PHE A 52 10.64 -2.53 0.20
C PHE A 52 10.03 -3.81 0.74
N ASP A 53 9.65 -3.87 2.02
CA ASP A 53 8.88 -4.97 2.59
C ASP A 53 7.52 -5.05 1.85
N TYR A 54 6.83 -3.92 1.70
CA TYR A 54 5.60 -3.85 0.92
C TYR A 54 5.80 -4.18 -0.56
N LEU A 55 6.91 -3.74 -1.15
CA LEU A 55 7.19 -3.99 -2.57
C LEU A 55 7.49 -5.47 -2.83
N ASN A 56 8.30 -6.10 -1.99
CA ASN A 56 8.79 -7.46 -2.20
C ASN A 56 7.83 -8.55 -1.68
N ASP A 57 6.89 -8.23 -0.80
CA ASP A 57 5.90 -9.19 -0.32
C ASP A 57 4.87 -9.52 -1.43
N GLU A 58 4.95 -10.72 -1.98
CA GLU A 58 4.06 -11.19 -3.05
C GLU A 58 2.59 -11.35 -2.62
N SER A 59 2.28 -11.32 -1.32
CA SER A 59 0.91 -11.33 -0.78
C SER A 59 0.27 -9.95 -0.70
N ILE A 60 1.05 -8.89 -0.95
CA ILE A 60 0.56 -7.51 -0.96
C ILE A 60 0.24 -7.09 -2.39
N SER A 61 -1.03 -6.81 -2.64
CA SER A 61 -1.53 -6.33 -3.93
C SER A 61 -0.89 -5.00 -4.37
N PRO A 62 -0.65 -4.79 -5.68
CA PRO A 62 -0.23 -3.49 -6.22
C PRO A 62 -1.24 -2.36 -5.92
N LEU A 63 -2.49 -2.69 -5.57
CA LEU A 63 -3.53 -1.75 -5.17
C LEU A 63 -3.08 -0.77 -4.08
N VAL A 64 -2.27 -1.24 -3.12
CA VAL A 64 -1.78 -0.38 -2.04
C VAL A 64 -1.00 0.83 -2.58
N PHE A 65 -0.17 0.63 -3.60
CA PHE A 65 0.59 1.70 -4.23
C PHE A 65 -0.32 2.64 -5.04
N LYS A 66 -1.36 2.08 -5.68
CA LYS A 66 -2.36 2.87 -6.42
C LYS A 66 -3.09 3.81 -5.49
N LYS A 67 -3.57 3.30 -4.36
CA LYS A 67 -4.27 4.11 -3.36
C LYS A 67 -3.36 5.17 -2.73
N MET A 68 -2.07 4.88 -2.56
CA MET A 68 -1.11 5.91 -2.11
C MET A 68 -0.90 7.00 -3.16
N TYR A 69 -0.83 6.63 -4.44
CA TYR A 69 -0.74 7.61 -5.53
C TYR A 69 -1.99 8.46 -5.67
N GLU A 70 -3.18 7.85 -5.61
CA GLU A 70 -4.46 8.57 -5.63
C GLU A 70 -4.59 9.54 -4.45
N ARG A 71 -4.16 9.12 -3.25
CA ARG A 71 -4.30 9.92 -2.03
C ARG A 71 -3.21 10.99 -1.88
N TYR A 72 -1.98 10.71 -2.30
CA TYR A 72 -0.81 11.56 -2.11
C TYR A 72 0.02 11.68 -3.41
N PRO A 73 -0.56 12.23 -4.50
CA PRO A 73 0.01 12.08 -5.86
C PRO A 73 1.43 12.62 -5.99
N GLY A 74 1.73 13.80 -5.42
CA GLY A 74 3.08 14.38 -5.48
C GLY A 74 4.12 13.55 -4.74
N ASN A 75 3.87 13.23 -3.47
CA ASN A 75 4.81 12.46 -2.65
C ASN A 75 4.96 11.03 -3.14
N ALA A 76 3.86 10.38 -3.56
CA ALA A 76 3.91 9.04 -4.12
C ALA A 76 4.71 8.99 -5.41
N LEU A 77 4.55 9.96 -6.31
CA LEU A 77 5.36 10.03 -7.51
C LEU A 77 6.86 10.13 -7.17
N LEU A 78 7.23 10.99 -6.21
CA LEU A 78 8.62 11.14 -5.77
C LEU A 78 9.18 9.84 -5.16
N ILE A 79 8.44 9.21 -4.24
CA ILE A 79 8.88 7.97 -3.59
C ILE A 79 9.00 6.82 -4.60
N LEU A 80 7.98 6.62 -5.45
CA LEU A 80 7.96 5.55 -6.44
C LEU A 80 9.06 5.74 -7.48
N SER A 81 9.23 6.96 -8.00
CA SER A 81 10.26 7.26 -9.01
C SER A 81 11.67 7.05 -8.47
N ALA A 82 11.93 7.43 -7.22
CA ALA A 82 13.20 7.20 -6.56
C ALA A 82 13.46 5.70 -6.32
N ALA A 83 12.47 4.97 -5.80
CA ALA A 83 12.65 3.56 -5.44
C ALA A 83 12.68 2.62 -6.64
N LEU A 84 11.89 2.89 -7.67
CA LEU A 84 11.77 2.08 -8.90
C LEU A 84 12.64 2.62 -10.05
N ASN A 85 13.43 3.66 -9.78
CA ASN A 85 14.40 4.27 -10.68
C ASN A 85 13.81 4.67 -12.05
N PHE A 86 12.81 5.56 -12.04
CA PHE A 86 12.22 6.13 -13.25
C PHE A 86 12.10 7.66 -13.18
N SER A 87 11.93 8.30 -14.34
CA SER A 87 11.74 9.75 -14.42
C SER A 87 10.26 10.13 -14.24
N PRO A 88 9.91 11.07 -13.35
CA PRO A 88 8.52 11.48 -13.14
C PRO A 88 7.98 12.43 -14.22
N LYS A 89 8.84 12.96 -15.12
CA LYS A 89 8.50 14.09 -16.01
C LYS A 89 7.33 13.83 -16.97
N ASP A 90 7.14 12.58 -17.40
CA ASP A 90 6.10 12.18 -18.36
C ASP A 90 5.31 10.94 -17.88
N PHE A 91 5.43 10.64 -16.59
CA PHE A 91 4.86 9.45 -15.98
C PHE A 91 3.34 9.59 -15.81
N VAL A 92 2.60 8.59 -16.27
CA VAL A 92 1.15 8.47 -16.07
C VAL A 92 0.90 7.14 -15.35
N TYR A 93 0.38 7.22 -14.12
CA TYR A 93 0.27 6.07 -13.23
C TYR A 93 -0.41 4.86 -13.88
N ASP A 94 -1.65 5.01 -14.36
CA ASP A 94 -2.43 3.90 -14.93
C ASP A 94 -1.81 3.31 -16.21
N ARG A 95 -0.94 4.06 -16.90
CA ARG A 95 -0.26 3.60 -18.12
C ARG A 95 1.07 2.92 -17.82
N ASP A 96 1.84 3.47 -16.89
CA ASP A 96 3.26 3.18 -16.76
C ASP A 96 3.61 2.34 -15.54
N ILE A 97 2.83 2.42 -14.45
CA ILE A 97 3.25 1.83 -13.16
C ILE A 97 3.41 0.31 -13.22
N GLU A 98 2.55 -0.37 -13.99
CA GLU A 98 2.58 -1.82 -14.12
C GLU A 98 3.95 -2.29 -14.57
N LYS A 99 4.57 -1.61 -15.55
CA LYS A 99 5.92 -1.95 -16.04
C LYS A 99 6.96 -2.00 -14.92
N TYR A 100 6.86 -1.09 -13.95
CA TYR A 100 7.82 -0.97 -12.86
C TYR A 100 7.52 -1.92 -11.70
N LEU A 101 6.23 -2.14 -11.40
CA LEU A 101 5.81 -3.06 -10.34
C LEU A 101 5.80 -4.52 -10.80
N TYR A 102 5.80 -4.79 -12.11
CA TYR A 102 5.66 -6.15 -12.65
C TYR A 102 6.68 -7.13 -12.06
N ASN A 103 7.94 -6.72 -11.94
CA ASN A 103 8.99 -7.60 -11.41
C ASN A 103 8.75 -8.01 -9.95
N PHE A 104 7.96 -7.23 -9.20
CA PHE A 104 7.67 -7.45 -7.80
C PHE A 104 6.28 -8.06 -7.57
N LYS A 105 5.33 -7.71 -8.44
CA LYS A 105 3.89 -8.00 -8.29
C LYS A 105 3.33 -8.82 -9.45
N SER A 106 4.18 -9.58 -10.15
CA SER A 106 3.80 -10.30 -11.37
C SER A 106 2.62 -11.25 -11.18
N TYR A 107 2.47 -11.83 -9.98
CA TYR A 107 1.32 -12.68 -9.64
C TYR A 107 0.00 -11.92 -9.87
N TYR A 108 -0.17 -10.75 -9.23
CA TYR A 108 -1.37 -9.94 -9.33
C TYR A 108 -1.65 -9.45 -10.75
N TYR A 109 -0.63 -9.08 -11.53
CA TYR A 109 -0.84 -8.64 -12.91
C TYR A 109 -1.18 -9.78 -13.88
N LYS A 110 -0.78 -11.01 -13.57
CA LYS A 110 -1.11 -12.20 -14.38
C LYS A 110 -2.45 -12.81 -14.01
N THR A 111 -2.92 -12.61 -12.78
CA THR A 111 -4.18 -13.15 -12.29
C THR A 111 -5.29 -12.12 -12.40
N LYS A 112 -6.49 -12.53 -12.83
CA LYS A 112 -7.67 -11.67 -12.65
C LYS A 112 -7.88 -11.43 -11.15
N PRO A 113 -8.16 -10.19 -10.71
CA PRO A 113 -8.51 -9.92 -9.33
C PRO A 113 -9.65 -10.85 -8.89
N ILE A 114 -9.46 -11.50 -7.75
CA ILE A 114 -10.50 -12.32 -7.14
C ILE A 114 -11.21 -11.39 -6.13
N PRO A 115 -12.51 -11.11 -6.30
CA PRO A 115 -13.24 -10.31 -5.32
C PRO A 115 -13.11 -10.94 -3.94
N SER A 116 -12.59 -10.21 -2.96
CA SER A 116 -12.58 -10.66 -1.57
C SER A 116 -13.96 -10.43 -0.97
N ILE A 117 -14.76 -11.49 -0.89
CA ILE A 117 -16.03 -11.46 -0.15
C ILE A 117 -15.67 -11.56 1.34
N LEU A 118 -15.89 -10.49 2.09
CA LEU A 118 -15.90 -10.62 3.55
C LEU A 118 -17.09 -11.50 3.94
N PRO A 119 -16.91 -12.50 4.82
CA PRO A 119 -18.05 -13.02 5.56
C PRO A 119 -18.56 -11.88 6.44
N VAL A 120 -19.59 -11.18 5.97
CA VAL A 120 -20.47 -10.42 6.87
C VAL A 120 -21.08 -11.45 7.81
N ASP A 121 -20.89 -11.27 9.12
CA ASP A 121 -21.64 -12.05 10.08
C ASP A 121 -23.12 -11.80 9.82
N ILE A 122 -23.84 -12.85 9.42
CA ILE A 122 -25.26 -12.80 9.03
C ILE A 122 -26.10 -12.16 10.15
N GLN A 123 -25.62 -12.22 11.40
CA GLN A 123 -26.30 -11.59 12.52
C GLN A 123 -26.39 -10.06 12.43
N ASP A 124 -25.44 -9.39 11.80
CA ASP A 124 -25.49 -7.92 11.64
C ASP A 124 -26.41 -7.51 10.48
N PHE A 125 -26.45 -8.31 9.41
CA PHE A 125 -27.38 -8.10 8.29
C PHE A 125 -28.84 -8.36 8.67
N VAL A 126 -29.10 -9.35 9.53
CA VAL A 126 -30.45 -9.68 10.01
C VAL A 126 -31.00 -8.61 10.97
N LYS A 127 -30.14 -7.92 11.73
CA LYS A 127 -30.57 -6.81 12.61
C LYS A 127 -31.06 -5.59 11.82
N GLU A 128 -30.47 -5.29 10.67
CA GLU A 128 -30.94 -4.19 9.81
C GLU A 128 -32.27 -4.52 9.11
N ILE A 129 -32.51 -5.77 8.72
CA ILE A 129 -33.76 -6.17 8.04
C ILE A 129 -34.94 -6.26 9.01
N ILE A 130 -34.71 -6.58 10.28
CA ILE A 130 -35.78 -6.74 11.28
C ILE A 130 -36.11 -5.41 11.98
N ALA A 131 -35.35 -4.34 11.73
CA ALA A 131 -35.57 -3.02 12.32
C ALA A 131 -36.52 -2.11 11.51
N ASP A 132 -37.05 -2.58 10.37
CA ASP A 132 -38.12 -1.93 9.58
C ASP A 132 -39.48 -2.63 9.72
#